data_AF-A0A2V5ZFR7-F1
#
_entry.id   AF-A0A2V5ZFR7-F1
#
_cell.length_a   1.000
_cell.length_b   1.000
_cell.length_c   1.000
_cell.angle_alpha   90.00
_cell.angle_beta   90.00
_cell.angle_gamma   90.00
#
_symmetry.space_group_name_H-M   'P 1'
#
loop_
_entity.id
_entity.type
_entity.pdbx_description
1 polymer ?
#
loop_
_entity_poly.entity_id
_entity_poly.type
_entity_poly.pdbx_seq_one_letter_code
_entity_poly.pdbx_strand_id
1 'polypeptide(L)'
;GDKSFYLSANLNRQAILFSEKNDLKAAEEKARESLAVARDFSPENRVLWAGPMATLGKVLIKTGQVREGEDYLRQALAIYNQQTTKNYFNIGNLKIDLSQFLLAENRWPEAEKIASEAREDVLRNLGAQHPLMKSANKNLIVIYDKEGKHDLAEALK
;
A
#
# COMPACT_ATOMS: atom_id res chain seq x y z
N GLY A 1 22.64 -11.98 4.91
CA GLY A 1 23.70 -11.10 4.37
C GLY A 1 23.23 -10.43 3.09
N ASP A 2 24.06 -9.60 2.46
CA ASP A 2 23.70 -8.77 1.29
C ASP A 2 23.04 -9.55 0.15
N LYS A 3 23.51 -10.77 -0.14
CA LYS A 3 22.92 -11.65 -1.17
C LYS A 3 21.43 -11.93 -0.90
N SER A 4 21.05 -12.16 0.35
CA SER A 4 19.66 -12.42 0.74
C SER A 4 18.78 -11.18 0.61
N PHE A 5 19.34 -10.00 0.90
CA PHE A 5 18.64 -8.73 0.67
C PHE A 5 18.34 -8.53 -0.82
N TYR A 6 19.35 -8.68 -1.69
CA TYR A 6 19.15 -8.56 -3.13
C TYR A 6 18.20 -9.61 -3.69
N LEU A 7 18.24 -10.84 -3.17
CA LEU A 7 17.32 -11.90 -3.55
C LEU A 7 15.87 -11.54 -3.22
N SER A 8 15.59 -11.11 -1.99
CA SER A 8 14.25 -10.67 -1.58
C SER A 8 13.77 -9.50 -2.45
N ALA A 9 14.60 -8.48 -2.65
CA ALA A 9 14.26 -7.34 -3.50
C ALA A 9 13.97 -7.76 -4.96
N ASN A 10 14.74 -8.70 -5.50
CA ASN A 10 14.55 -9.21 -6.85
C ASN A 10 13.23 -9.99 -6.97
N LEU A 11 12.95 -10.89 -6.03
CA LEU A 11 11.68 -11.63 -5.97
C LEU A 11 10.48 -10.68 -5.83
N ASN A 12 10.60 -9.65 -4.99
CA ASN A 12 9.56 -8.62 -4.87
C ASN A 12 9.29 -7.92 -6.21
N ARG A 13 10.35 -7.60 -6.95
CA ARG A 13 10.22 -6.98 -8.28
C ARG A 13 9.57 -7.92 -9.29
N GLN A 14 9.90 -9.20 -9.26
CA GLN A 14 9.24 -10.20 -10.10
C GLN A 14 7.75 -10.29 -9.77
N ALA A 15 7.38 -10.29 -8.48
CA ALA A 15 5.98 -10.31 -8.06
C ALA A 15 5.18 -9.11 -8.62
N ILE A 16 5.77 -7.91 -8.57
CA ILE A 16 5.16 -6.70 -9.15
C ILE A 16 4.96 -6.89 -10.66
N LEU A 17 6.00 -7.33 -11.39
CA LEU A 17 5.93 -7.52 -12.84
C LEU A 17 4.90 -8.58 -13.26
N PHE A 18 4.79 -9.68 -12.51
CA PHE A 18 3.76 -10.70 -12.75
C PHE A 18 2.36 -10.15 -12.47
N SER A 19 2.20 -9.36 -11.40
CA SER A 19 0.93 -8.71 -11.07
C SER A 19 0.47 -7.71 -12.14
N GLU A 20 1.41 -6.98 -12.75
CA GLU A 20 1.14 -6.07 -13.88
C GLU A 20 0.71 -6.82 -15.15
N LYS A 21 1.26 -8.02 -15.37
CA LYS A 21 0.87 -8.93 -16.47
C LYS A 21 -0.39 -9.75 -16.16
N ASN A 22 -1.02 -9.52 -15.01
CA ASN A 22 -2.17 -10.27 -14.51
C ASN A 22 -1.90 -11.78 -14.30
N ASP A 23 -0.64 -12.20 -14.22
CA ASP A 23 -0.26 -13.54 -13.77
C ASP A 23 -0.24 -13.55 -12.23
N LEU A 24 -1.43 -13.54 -11.64
CA LEU A 24 -1.59 -13.37 -10.20
C LEU A 24 -1.04 -14.56 -9.40
N LYS A 25 -1.03 -15.76 -10.00
CA LYS A 25 -0.46 -16.97 -9.37
C LYS A 25 1.05 -16.83 -9.22
N ALA A 26 1.76 -16.47 -10.29
CA ALA A 26 3.20 -16.26 -10.22
C ALA A 26 3.54 -15.04 -9.33
N ALA A 27 2.70 -14.01 -9.35
CA ALA A 27 2.86 -12.84 -8.49
C ALA A 27 2.80 -13.21 -7.00
N GLU A 28 1.82 -14.03 -6.61
CA GLU A 28 1.66 -14.44 -5.21
C GLU A 28 2.83 -15.29 -4.75
N GLU A 29 3.23 -16.28 -5.56
CA GLU A 29 4.38 -17.13 -5.29
C GLU A 29 5.64 -16.30 -5.01
N LYS A 30 5.97 -15.36 -5.91
CA LYS A 30 7.17 -14.52 -5.77
C LYS A 30 7.07 -13.53 -4.61
N ALA A 31 5.88 -13.03 -4.30
CA ALA A 31 5.68 -12.17 -3.14
C ALA A 31 5.85 -12.93 -1.81
N ARG A 32 5.35 -14.17 -1.72
CA ARG A 32 5.54 -15.04 -0.55
C ARG A 32 7.00 -15.46 -0.39
N GLU A 33 7.68 -15.87 -1.46
CA GLU A 33 9.12 -16.17 -1.44
C GLU A 33 9.95 -14.96 -0.98
N SER A 34 9.64 -13.78 -1.54
CA SER A 34 10.29 -12.53 -1.16
C SER A 34 10.18 -12.23 0.34
N LEU A 35 8.97 -12.38 0.90
CA LEU A 35 8.71 -12.15 2.32
C LEU A 35 9.39 -13.21 3.20
N ALA A 36 9.39 -14.48 2.78
CA ALA A 36 10.07 -15.56 3.49
C ALA A 36 11.57 -15.29 3.59
N VAL A 37 12.21 -14.92 2.48
CA VAL A 37 13.63 -14.53 2.46
C VAL A 37 13.87 -13.35 3.38
N ALA A 38 13.04 -12.29 3.29
CA ALA A 38 13.17 -11.11 4.13
C ALA A 38 13.12 -11.40 5.64
N ARG A 39 12.22 -12.29 6.06
CA ARG A 39 12.08 -12.73 7.45
C ARG A 39 13.27 -13.56 7.93
N ASP A 40 13.78 -14.44 7.08
CA ASP A 40 14.89 -15.34 7.40
C ASP A 40 16.21 -14.58 7.61
N PHE A 41 16.60 -13.70 6.67
CA PHE A 41 17.88 -13.00 6.79
C PHE A 41 17.84 -11.79 7.74
N SER A 42 16.65 -11.31 8.09
CA SER A 42 16.47 -10.12 8.92
C SER A 42 15.35 -10.27 9.94
N PRO A 43 15.47 -11.20 10.90
CA PRO A 43 14.43 -11.50 11.89
C PRO A 43 14.12 -10.28 12.80
N GLU A 44 15.12 -9.44 13.05
CA GLU A 44 14.98 -8.28 13.96
C GLU A 44 14.70 -6.96 13.23
N ASN A 45 15.06 -6.84 11.94
CA ASN A 45 14.84 -5.63 11.16
C ASN A 45 13.60 -5.77 10.26
N ARG A 46 12.44 -5.51 10.87
CA ARG A 46 11.14 -5.67 10.23
C ARG A 46 10.90 -4.73 9.05
N VAL A 47 11.69 -3.66 8.90
CA VAL A 47 11.57 -2.69 7.79
C VAL A 47 11.70 -3.37 6.44
N LEU A 48 12.58 -4.37 6.35
CA LEU A 48 12.83 -5.10 5.13
C LEU A 48 11.64 -6.00 4.73
N TRP A 49 10.72 -6.26 5.65
CA TRP A 49 9.52 -7.06 5.39
C TRP A 49 8.40 -6.22 4.80
N ALA A 50 8.39 -4.90 5.06
CA ALA A 50 7.26 -4.04 4.72
C ALA A 50 7.01 -3.95 3.21
N GLY A 51 8.07 -3.90 2.39
CA GLY A 51 7.95 -3.90 0.93
C GLY A 51 7.34 -5.21 0.37
N PRO A 52 7.90 -6.39 0.72
CA PRO A 52 7.31 -7.69 0.40
C PRO A 52 5.88 -7.88 0.93
N MET A 53 5.60 -7.47 2.17
CA MET A 53 4.25 -7.51 2.75
C MET A 53 3.27 -6.64 1.95
N ALA A 54 3.66 -5.41 1.58
CA ALA A 54 2.84 -4.53 0.77
C ALA A 54 2.48 -5.17 -0.58
N THR A 55 3.48 -5.76 -1.24
CA THR A 55 3.30 -6.42 -2.54
C THR A 55 2.40 -7.64 -2.41
N LEU A 56 2.65 -8.50 -1.42
CA LEU A 56 1.81 -9.66 -1.15
C LEU A 56 0.37 -9.25 -0.85
N GLY A 57 0.17 -8.23 -0.01
CA GLY A 57 -1.16 -7.72 0.33
C GLY A 57 -1.97 -7.30 -0.89
N LYS A 58 -1.36 -6.54 -1.81
CA LYS A 58 -1.99 -6.14 -3.09
C LYS A 58 -2.32 -7.33 -3.98
N VAL A 59 -1.42 -8.30 -4.08
CA VAL A 59 -1.65 -9.50 -4.90
C VAL A 59 -2.80 -10.33 -4.33
N LEU A 60 -2.83 -10.54 -3.01
CA LEU A 60 -3.88 -11.32 -2.34
C LEU A 60 -5.26 -10.69 -2.50
N ILE A 61 -5.36 -9.35 -2.43
CA ILE A 61 -6.62 -8.65 -2.72
C ILE A 61 -7.07 -8.93 -4.16
N LYS A 62 -6.15 -8.89 -5.14
CA LYS A 62 -6.47 -9.20 -6.55
C LYS A 62 -6.88 -10.66 -6.77
N THR A 63 -6.38 -11.60 -5.96
CA THR A 63 -6.76 -13.03 -6.03
C THR A 63 -8.02 -13.36 -5.22
N GLY A 64 -8.63 -12.39 -4.54
CA GLY A 64 -9.83 -12.57 -3.72
C GLY A 64 -9.55 -12.99 -2.28
N GLN A 65 -8.29 -13.12 -1.87
CA GLN A 65 -7.87 -13.33 -0.47
C GLN A 65 -7.85 -12.02 0.30
N VAL A 66 -9.02 -11.38 0.33
CA VAL A 66 -9.22 -9.99 0.74
C VAL A 66 -8.71 -9.71 2.16
N ARG A 67 -9.12 -10.52 3.14
CA ARG A 67 -8.78 -10.32 4.55
C ARG A 67 -7.28 -10.47 4.82
N GLU A 68 -6.67 -11.52 4.29
CA GLU A 68 -5.23 -11.77 4.41
C GLU A 68 -4.45 -10.62 3.75
N GLY A 69 -4.92 -10.16 2.59
CA GLY A 69 -4.28 -9.05 1.87
C GLY A 69 -4.32 -7.73 2.65
N GLU A 70 -5.48 -7.37 3.22
CA GLU A 70 -5.61 -6.20 4.07
C GLU A 70 -4.69 -6.27 5.31
N ASP A 71 -4.63 -7.42 5.97
CA ASP A 71 -3.78 -7.63 7.14
C ASP A 71 -2.30 -7.37 6.82
N TYR A 72 -1.82 -7.79 5.65
CA TYR A 72 -0.46 -7.51 5.20
C TYR A 72 -0.21 -6.04 4.89
N LEU A 73 -1.17 -5.35 4.24
CA LEU A 73 -1.05 -3.91 3.98
C LEU A 73 -0.98 -3.11 5.28
N ARG A 74 -1.80 -3.45 6.28
CA ARG A 74 -1.79 -2.80 7.60
C ARG A 74 -0.50 -3.05 8.37
N GLN A 75 0.02 -4.27 8.33
CA GLN A 75 1.32 -4.60 8.93
C GLN A 75 2.45 -3.80 8.28
N ALA A 76 2.50 -3.74 6.95
CA ALA A 76 3.50 -2.94 6.23
C ALA A 76 3.42 -1.45 6.61
N LEU A 77 2.21 -0.90 6.68
CA LEU A 77 1.97 0.49 7.08
C LEU A 77 2.42 0.75 8.53
N ALA A 78 2.11 -0.17 9.45
CA ALA A 78 2.54 -0.07 10.85
C ALA A 78 4.07 -0.05 10.97
N ILE A 79 4.77 -0.93 10.24
CA ILE A 79 6.24 -0.99 10.24
C ILE A 79 6.84 0.33 9.75
N TYR A 80 6.35 0.88 8.63
CA TYR A 80 6.85 2.15 8.10
C TYR A 80 6.55 3.33 9.03
N ASN A 81 5.40 3.32 9.72
CA ASN A 81 5.03 4.38 10.68
C ASN A 81 5.88 4.36 11.97
N GLN A 82 6.40 3.20 12.36
CA GLN A 82 7.25 3.05 13.56
C GLN A 82 8.71 3.47 13.33
N GLN A 83 9.10 3.76 12.09
CA GLN A 83 10.47 4.20 11.78
C GLN A 83 10.72 5.61 12.30
N THR A 84 11.88 5.81 12.93
CA THR A 84 12.36 7.14 13.34
C THR A 84 12.43 8.09 12.15
N THR A 85 12.93 7.59 11.02
CA THR A 85 12.90 8.29 9.73
C THR A 85 11.79 7.70 8.88
N LYS A 86 10.62 8.32 8.92
CA LYS A 86 9.45 7.87 8.17
C LYS A 86 9.66 8.01 6.66
N ASN A 87 9.40 6.93 5.92
CA ASN A 87 9.32 6.97 4.46
C ASN A 87 7.91 7.36 4.03
N TYR A 88 7.65 8.67 3.95
CA TYR A 88 6.32 9.19 3.61
C TYR A 88 5.84 8.84 2.20
N PHE A 89 6.76 8.53 1.28
CA PHE A 89 6.39 8.00 -0.03
C PHE A 89 5.72 6.62 0.09
N ASN A 90 6.31 5.70 0.84
CA ASN A 90 5.74 4.36 1.06
C ASN A 90 4.47 4.41 1.92
N ILE A 91 4.46 5.24 2.98
CA ILE A 91 3.29 5.44 3.84
C ILE A 91 2.11 5.98 3.02
N GLY A 92 2.33 7.03 2.22
CA GLY A 92 1.31 7.64 1.37
C GLY A 92 0.74 6.65 0.35
N ASN A 93 1.61 5.91 -0.36
CA ASN A 93 1.18 4.86 -1.29
C ASN A 93 0.30 3.81 -0.60
N LEU A 94 0.76 3.25 0.52
CA LEU A 94 0.00 2.23 1.25
C LEU A 94 -1.36 2.72 1.74
N LYS A 95 -1.46 3.96 2.23
CA LYS A 95 -2.74 4.55 2.62
C LYS A 95 -3.65 4.76 1.39
N ILE A 96 -3.11 5.18 0.25
CA ILE A 96 -3.87 5.31 -1.00
C ILE A 96 -4.40 3.94 -1.44
N ASP A 97 -3.56 2.90 -1.46
CA ASP A 97 -3.99 1.55 -1.82
C ASP A 97 -5.05 1.02 -0.85
N LEU A 98 -4.84 1.19 0.46
CA LEU A 98 -5.76 0.74 1.50
C LEU A 98 -7.10 1.47 1.42
N SER A 99 -7.12 2.79 1.19
CA SER A 99 -8.36 3.55 1.03
C SER A 99 -9.14 3.13 -0.23
N GLN A 100 -8.44 2.87 -1.35
CA GLN A 100 -9.07 2.35 -2.56
C GLN A 100 -9.71 0.98 -2.31
N PHE A 101 -8.99 0.11 -1.59
CA PHE A 101 -9.49 -1.20 -1.21
C PHE A 101 -10.71 -1.11 -0.28
N LEU A 102 -10.64 -0.29 0.77
CA LEU A 102 -11.75 -0.07 1.71
C LEU A 102 -13.00 0.49 1.01
N LEU A 103 -12.81 1.36 0.01
CA LEU A 103 -13.88 1.86 -0.82
C LEU A 103 -14.56 0.74 -1.61
N ALA A 104 -13.79 -0.19 -2.20
CA ALA A 104 -14.33 -1.34 -2.93
C ALA A 104 -15.14 -2.29 -2.01
N GLU A 105 -14.72 -2.41 -0.75
CA GLU A 105 -15.43 -3.17 0.30
C GLU A 105 -16.60 -2.40 0.94
N ASN A 106 -16.95 -1.23 0.41
CA ASN A 106 -18.01 -0.36 0.94
C ASN A 106 -17.79 0.15 2.38
N ARG A 107 -16.54 0.14 2.88
CA ARG A 107 -16.15 0.69 4.18
C ARG A 107 -15.83 2.18 4.07
N TRP A 108 -16.79 2.96 3.59
CA TRP A 108 -16.58 4.35 3.17
C TRP A 108 -16.04 5.27 4.29
N PRO A 109 -16.54 5.24 5.54
CA PRO A 109 -16.01 6.12 6.59
C PRO A 109 -14.53 5.83 6.91
N GLU A 110 -14.13 4.57 6.81
CA GLU A 110 -12.73 4.18 7.02
C GLU A 110 -11.86 4.54 5.81
N ALA A 111 -12.37 4.37 4.60
CA ALA A 111 -11.72 4.79 3.38
C ALA A 111 -11.46 6.31 3.40
N GLU A 112 -12.46 7.12 3.80
CA GLU A 112 -12.37 8.58 3.93
C GLU A 112 -11.25 8.97 4.89
N LYS A 113 -11.23 8.37 6.08
CA LYS A 113 -10.20 8.63 7.08
C LYS A 113 -8.81 8.35 6.53
N ILE A 114 -8.59 7.15 5.98
CA ILE A 114 -7.28 6.73 5.47
C ILE A 114 -6.84 7.60 4.28
N ALA A 115 -7.74 7.94 3.35
CA ALA A 115 -7.42 8.79 2.20
C ALA A 115 -7.10 10.23 2.63
N SER A 116 -7.81 10.76 3.63
CA SER A 116 -7.56 12.09 4.20
C SER A 116 -6.20 12.15 4.88
N GLU A 117 -5.87 11.15 5.69
CA GLU A 117 -4.54 11.04 6.29
C GLU A 117 -3.44 10.91 5.24
N ALA A 118 -3.68 10.15 4.16
CA ALA A 118 -2.72 10.04 3.05
C ALA A 118 -2.46 11.40 2.39
N ARG A 119 -3.52 12.17 2.11
CA ARG A 119 -3.43 13.51 1.52
C ARG A 119 -2.65 14.46 2.44
N GLU A 120 -2.93 14.45 3.74
CA GLU A 120 -2.25 15.28 4.74
C GLU A 120 -0.76 14.93 4.86
N ASP A 121 -0.43 13.64 4.94
CA ASP A 121 0.96 13.17 5.00
C ASP A 121 1.73 13.55 3.73
N VAL A 122 1.13 13.36 2.55
CA VAL A 122 1.74 13.75 1.27
C VAL A 122 1.93 15.26 1.20
N LEU A 123 0.93 16.06 1.57
CA LEU A 123 1.03 17.52 1.56
C LEU A 123 2.16 18.02 2.45
N ARG A 124 2.22 17.55 3.70
CA ARG A 124 3.19 18.03 4.70
C ARG A 124 4.62 17.60 4.40
N ASN A 125 4.81 16.39 3.86
CA ASN A 125 6.14 15.77 3.80
C ASN A 125 6.70 15.65 2.38
N LEU A 126 5.85 15.62 1.34
CA LEU A 126 6.26 15.48 -0.06
C LEU A 126 5.87 16.70 -0.90
N GLY A 127 4.93 17.51 -0.43
CA GLY A 127 4.46 18.75 -1.08
C GLY A 127 3.24 18.54 -1.98
N ALA A 128 2.55 19.66 -2.25
CA ALA A 128 1.28 19.67 -2.99
C ALA A 128 1.38 19.20 -4.45
N GLN A 129 2.56 19.30 -5.08
CA GLN A 129 2.78 18.90 -6.47
C GLN A 129 3.17 17.43 -6.63
N HIS A 130 3.33 16.69 -5.52
CA HIS A 130 3.72 15.29 -5.57
C HIS A 130 2.61 14.43 -6.23
N PRO A 131 2.95 13.44 -7.08
CA PRO A 131 1.95 12.62 -7.79
C PRO A 131 0.94 11.90 -6.88
N LEU A 132 1.34 11.57 -5.65
CA LEU A 132 0.44 10.96 -4.66
C LEU A 132 -0.71 11.87 -4.23
N MET A 133 -0.55 13.20 -4.34
CA MET A 133 -1.61 14.15 -4.04
C MET A 133 -2.82 13.92 -4.95
N LYS A 134 -2.57 13.75 -6.26
CA LYS A 134 -3.62 13.46 -7.24
C LYS A 134 -4.33 12.13 -6.95
N SER A 135 -3.57 11.12 -6.53
CA SER A 135 -4.13 9.80 -6.23
C SER A 135 -4.99 9.82 -4.96
N ALA A 136 -4.54 10.49 -3.89
CA ALA A 136 -5.33 10.67 -2.67
C ALA A 136 -6.61 11.48 -2.94
N ASN A 137 -6.54 12.55 -3.73
CA ASN A 137 -7.72 13.34 -4.12
C ASN A 137 -8.71 12.52 -4.91
N LYS A 138 -8.23 11.75 -5.89
CA LYS A 138 -9.09 10.89 -6.70
C LYS A 138 -9.90 9.93 -5.82
N ASN A 139 -9.26 9.30 -4.83
CA ASN A 139 -9.97 8.42 -3.90
C ASN A 139 -10.99 9.20 -3.07
N LEU A 140 -10.61 10.35 -2.50
CA LEU A 140 -11.50 11.19 -1.70
C LEU A 140 -12.71 11.70 -2.50
N ILE A 141 -12.52 12.11 -3.76
CA ILE A 141 -13.61 12.54 -4.66
C ILE A 141 -14.63 11.41 -4.79
N VAL A 142 -14.18 10.19 -5.10
CA VAL A 142 -15.09 9.05 -5.24
C VAL A 142 -15.79 8.73 -3.92
N ILE A 143 -15.09 8.80 -2.79
CA ILE A 143 -15.67 8.57 -1.47
C ILE A 143 -16.74 9.62 -1.16
N TYR A 144 -16.44 10.90 -1.36
CA TYR A 144 -17.38 11.99 -1.15
C TYR A 144 -18.60 11.91 -2.06
N ASP A 145 -18.44 11.55 -3.33
CA ASP A 145 -19.58 11.33 -4.21
C ASP A 145 -20.47 10.17 -3.74
N LYS A 146 -19.88 9.08 -3.21
CA LYS A 146 -20.65 7.96 -2.63
C LYS A 146 -21.39 8.34 -1.35
N GLU A 147 -20.84 9.28 -0.58
CA GLU A 147 -21.46 9.80 0.64
C GLU A 147 -22.39 11.00 0.41
N GLY A 148 -22.55 11.47 -0.84
CA GLY A 148 -23.36 12.65 -1.18
C GLY A 148 -22.73 13.99 -0.79
N LYS A 149 -21.45 14.00 -0.42
CA LYS A 149 -20.68 15.19 -0.01
C LYS A 149 -20.10 15.93 -1.25
N HIS A 150 -20.94 16.24 -2.23
CA HIS A 150 -20.51 16.75 -3.55
C HIS A 150 -19.68 18.04 -3.50
N ASP A 151 -19.96 18.94 -2.55
CA ASP A 151 -19.19 20.18 -2.38
C ASP A 151 -17.72 19.90 -2.02
N LEU A 152 -17.48 18.88 -1.18
CA LEU A 152 -16.12 18.45 -0.82
C LEU A 152 -15.42 17.74 -1.99
N ALA A 153 -16.17 16.98 -2.80
CA ALA A 153 -15.64 16.38 -4.02
C ALA A 153 -15.21 17.44 -5.03
N GLU A 154 -16.02 18.48 -5.24
CA GLU A 154 -15.69 19.58 -6.17
C GLU A 154 -14.46 20.36 -5.72
N ALA A 155 -14.31 20.60 -4.40
CA ALA A 155 -13.15 21.30 -3.85
C ALA A 155 -11.80 20.56 -4.03
N LEU A 156 -11.83 19.29 -4.44
CA LEU A 156 -10.63 18.46 -4.63
C LEU A 156 -10.24 18.24 -6.10
N LYS A 157 -11.10 18.63 -7.05
CA LYS A 157 -10.83 18.56 -8.51
C LYS A 157 -9.79 19.60 -8.92
#